data_AF-B5ECW5-F1
#
_entry.id   AF-B5ECW5-F1
#
_cell.length_a   1.000
_cell.length_b   1.000
_cell.length_c   1.000
_cell.angle_alpha   90.00
_cell.angle_beta   90.00
_cell.angle_gamma   90.00
#
_symmetry.space_group_name_H-M   'P 1'
#
loop_
_entity.id
_entity.type
_entity.pdbx_description
1 polymer ?
#
loop_
_entity_poly.entity_id
_entity_poly.type
_entity_poly.pdbx_seq_one_letter_code
_entity_poly.pdbx_strand_id
1 'polypeptide(L)'
;MTLSPGIVALLVSSLLVSMMLLIAAKEGASIIRHWNMTSGSELQLALERRTYLISTIVAIFLPLQLFSLFLFINTVDGISHLFTGAMCAAGTLKVNRFGYPTLFLKMVTFLLAGIWLILNHADNEGRDYPLIRVKYWLLLLIVPVLLIETILQASFFWRLRPDVITSCCGALFSKGSGTLASDIVAAPVVPVAVAFFGIIAAAIASGGLFLKTKRGAASFGCISGIAFITAIIAVISFISVYIYELPSHHCPFCLLHREYHFIGYLLYALLFSGVVAGAGVGVLHRFKKVASIKGPLLQMQQKLTVVALASFATTALIVIWKMASSTLRLFT
;
A
#
# COMPACT_ATOMS: atom_id res chain seq x y z
N MET A 1 -19.47 -9.52 -20.23
CA MET A 1 -18.82 -9.40 -18.90
C MET A 1 -18.63 -10.81 -18.39
N THR A 2 -17.39 -11.28 -18.23
CA THR A 2 -17.12 -12.58 -17.61
C THR A 2 -17.41 -12.43 -16.11
N LEU A 3 -18.55 -12.95 -15.64
CA LEU A 3 -18.96 -12.88 -14.24
C LEU A 3 -18.13 -13.88 -13.42
N SER A 4 -16.85 -13.56 -13.19
CA SER A 4 -16.05 -14.31 -12.22
C SER A 4 -16.42 -13.85 -10.80
N PRO A 5 -16.43 -14.77 -9.81
CA PRO A 5 -16.73 -14.41 -8.42
C PRO A 5 -15.84 -13.28 -7.88
N GLY A 6 -14.55 -13.27 -8.26
CA GLY A 6 -13.59 -12.23 -7.86
C GLY A 6 -13.96 -10.83 -8.36
N ILE A 7 -14.43 -10.72 -9.62
CA ILE A 7 -14.87 -9.43 -10.18
C ILE A 7 -16.08 -8.91 -9.41
N VAL A 8 -17.08 -9.77 -9.15
CA VAL A 8 -18.28 -9.38 -8.40
C VAL A 8 -17.91 -8.96 -6.98
N ALA A 9 -17.07 -9.73 -6.29
CA ALA A 9 -16.61 -9.40 -4.94
C ALA A 9 -15.88 -8.04 -4.89
N LEU A 10 -15.02 -7.74 -5.87
CA LEU A 10 -14.31 -6.47 -5.95
C LEU A 10 -15.24 -5.29 -6.24
N LEU A 11 -16.19 -5.45 -7.16
CA LEU A 11 -17.15 -4.39 -7.49
C LEU A 11 -18.06 -4.09 -6.30
N VAL A 12 -18.62 -5.13 -5.66
CA VAL A 12 -19.49 -4.98 -4.49
C VAL A 12 -18.73 -4.37 -3.32
N SER A 13 -17.53 -4.87 -3.00
CA SER A 13 -16.72 -4.32 -1.90
C SER A 13 -16.31 -2.87 -2.17
N SER A 14 -15.88 -2.53 -3.38
CA SER A 14 -15.47 -1.15 -3.72
C SER A 14 -16.65 -0.18 -3.68
N LEU A 15 -17.84 -0.60 -4.13
CA LEU A 15 -19.06 0.20 -4.04
C LEU A 15 -19.49 0.40 -2.58
N LEU A 16 -19.46 -0.67 -1.79
CA LEU A 16 -19.84 -0.64 -0.37
C LEU A 16 -18.90 0.27 0.43
N VAL A 17 -17.58 0.09 0.30
CA VAL A 17 -16.58 0.96 0.96
C VAL A 17 -16.76 2.41 0.50
N SER A 18 -16.92 2.66 -0.80
CA SER A 18 -17.13 4.01 -1.33
C SER A 18 -18.39 4.68 -0.76
N MET A 19 -19.51 3.96 -0.69
CA MET A 19 -20.76 4.48 -0.14
C MET A 19 -20.62 4.83 1.35
N MET A 20 -20.03 3.92 2.13
CA MET A 20 -19.82 4.14 3.55
C MET A 20 -18.87 5.30 3.83
N LEU A 21 -17.79 5.42 3.05
CA LEU A 21 -16.85 6.53 3.19
C LEU A 21 -17.44 7.87 2.73
N LEU A 22 -18.31 7.89 1.72
CA LEU A 22 -19.05 9.10 1.33
C LEU A 22 -19.95 9.62 2.46
N ILE A 23 -20.68 8.71 3.11
CA ILE A 23 -21.51 9.06 4.28
C ILE A 23 -20.63 9.59 5.42
N ALA A 24 -19.52 8.89 5.71
CA ALA A 24 -18.57 9.30 6.72
C ALA A 24 -17.91 10.65 6.42
N ALA A 25 -17.63 10.96 5.15
CA ALA A 25 -17.05 12.21 4.69
C ALA A 25 -18.01 13.39 4.88
N LYS A 26 -19.30 13.20 4.59
CA LYS A 26 -20.33 14.23 4.80
C LYS A 26 -20.39 14.64 6.28
N GLU A 27 -20.45 13.67 7.19
CA GLU A 27 -20.45 13.95 8.61
C GLU A 27 -19.08 14.48 9.10
N GLY A 28 -17.97 13.96 8.54
CA GLY A 28 -16.62 14.44 8.80
C GLY A 28 -16.42 15.91 8.46
N ALA A 29 -17.03 16.39 7.37
CA ALA A 29 -17.03 17.81 7.01
C ALA A 29 -17.79 18.67 8.05
N SER A 30 -18.88 18.16 8.60
CA SER A 30 -19.62 18.82 9.69
C SER A 30 -18.77 18.90 10.96
N ILE A 31 -18.10 17.79 11.31
CA ILE A 31 -17.18 17.71 12.46
C ILE A 31 -16.06 18.73 12.30
N ILE A 32 -15.39 18.80 11.15
CA ILE A 32 -14.30 19.76 10.92
C ILE A 32 -14.76 21.21 11.14
N ARG A 33 -15.97 21.56 10.71
CA ARG A 33 -16.50 22.93 10.78
C ARG A 33 -16.93 23.34 12.19
N HIS A 34 -17.56 22.44 12.93
CA HIS A 34 -18.26 22.81 14.18
C HIS A 34 -17.62 22.24 15.45
N TRP A 35 -16.59 21.40 15.34
CA TRP A 35 -15.99 20.75 16.51
C TRP A 35 -15.38 21.75 17.49
N ASN A 36 -15.92 21.79 18.71
CA ASN A 36 -15.40 22.58 19.81
C ASN A 36 -15.54 21.83 21.15
N MET A 37 -14.45 21.21 21.60
CA MET A 37 -14.40 20.43 22.84
C MET A 37 -14.66 21.25 24.12
N THR A 38 -14.51 22.59 24.07
CA THR A 38 -14.78 23.44 25.24
C THR A 38 -16.24 23.88 25.35
N SER A 39 -17.08 23.50 24.38
CA SER A 39 -18.50 23.89 24.33
C SER A 39 -19.38 22.75 24.82
N GLY A 40 -20.19 23.00 25.85
CA GLY A 40 -21.21 22.06 26.33
C GLY A 40 -22.53 22.09 25.54
N SER A 41 -22.52 22.58 24.29
CA SER A 41 -23.74 22.74 23.49
C SER A 41 -24.31 21.39 23.04
N GLU A 42 -25.63 21.33 22.83
CA GLU A 42 -26.30 20.13 22.31
C GLU A 42 -25.70 19.67 20.97
N LEU A 43 -25.28 20.63 20.14
CA LEU A 43 -24.59 20.36 18.88
C LEU A 43 -23.28 19.59 19.10
N GLN A 44 -22.45 20.02 20.05
CA GLN A 44 -21.18 19.34 20.35
C GLN A 44 -21.43 17.92 20.88
N LEU A 45 -22.38 17.75 21.81
CA LEU A 45 -22.75 16.43 22.34
C LEU A 45 -23.31 15.49 21.26
N ALA A 46 -24.02 16.03 20.26
CA ALA A 46 -24.48 15.27 19.11
C ALA A 46 -23.32 14.88 18.18
N LEU A 47 -22.36 15.77 17.95
CA LEU A 47 -21.17 15.51 17.14
C LEU A 47 -20.26 14.45 17.78
N GLU A 48 -20.07 14.48 19.10
CA GLU A 48 -19.29 13.47 19.82
C GLU A 48 -19.87 12.06 19.66
N ARG A 49 -21.19 11.91 19.87
CA ARG A 49 -21.89 10.63 19.66
C ARG A 49 -21.76 10.12 18.23
N ARG A 50 -21.93 11.00 17.23
CA ARG A 50 -21.79 10.64 15.81
C ARG A 50 -20.37 10.24 15.45
N THR A 51 -19.38 10.95 15.98
CA THR A 51 -17.96 10.72 15.71
C THR A 51 -17.53 9.30 16.04
N TYR A 52 -17.99 8.77 17.18
CA TYR A 52 -17.70 7.39 17.58
C TYR A 52 -18.26 6.38 16.59
N LEU A 53 -19.53 6.55 16.20
CA LEU A 53 -20.19 5.68 15.21
C LEU A 53 -19.47 5.73 13.86
N ILE A 54 -19.17 6.93 13.35
CA ILE A 54 -18.51 7.13 12.06
C ILE A 54 -17.10 6.54 12.07
N SER A 55 -16.32 6.81 13.12
CA SER A 55 -14.95 6.31 13.24
C SER A 55 -14.93 4.78 13.29
N THR A 56 -15.91 4.17 13.95
CA THR A 56 -16.10 2.70 14.00
C THR A 56 -16.46 2.14 12.63
N ILE A 57 -17.43 2.74 11.94
CA ILE A 57 -17.81 2.34 10.57
C ILE A 57 -16.59 2.39 9.65
N VAL A 58 -15.87 3.50 9.61
CA VAL A 58 -14.68 3.64 8.74
C VAL A 58 -13.60 2.63 9.12
N ALA A 59 -13.37 2.40 10.42
CA ALA A 59 -12.39 1.40 10.88
C ALA A 59 -12.76 -0.04 10.50
N ILE A 60 -14.04 -0.36 10.31
CA ILE A 60 -14.51 -1.67 9.84
C ILE A 60 -14.38 -1.80 8.31
N PHE A 61 -14.64 -0.74 7.55
CA PHE A 61 -14.63 -0.78 6.08
C PHE A 61 -13.25 -0.59 5.46
N LEU A 62 -12.33 0.18 6.08
CA LEU A 62 -10.98 0.36 5.54
C LEU A 62 -10.14 -0.92 5.47
N PRO A 63 -10.24 -1.89 6.40
CA PRO A 63 -9.61 -3.20 6.22
C PRO A 63 -10.04 -3.91 4.93
N LEU A 64 -11.31 -3.80 4.52
CA LEU A 64 -11.76 -4.35 3.23
C LEU A 64 -11.02 -3.67 2.07
N GLN A 65 -10.74 -2.37 2.16
CA GLN A 65 -9.93 -1.67 1.17
C GLN A 65 -8.49 -2.21 1.14
N LEU A 66 -7.88 -2.50 2.29
CA LEU A 66 -6.54 -3.11 2.36
C LEU A 66 -6.51 -4.48 1.67
N PHE A 67 -7.49 -5.34 1.96
CA PHE A 67 -7.61 -6.65 1.32
C PHE A 67 -7.94 -6.55 -0.18
N SER A 68 -8.62 -5.47 -0.60
CA SER A 68 -9.03 -5.27 -2.01
C SER A 68 -7.84 -5.23 -2.96
N LEU A 69 -6.66 -4.74 -2.53
CA LEU A 69 -5.45 -4.72 -3.35
C LEU A 69 -5.01 -6.15 -3.72
N PHE A 70 -4.92 -7.03 -2.73
CA PHE A 70 -4.51 -8.42 -2.93
C PHE A 70 -5.56 -9.20 -3.71
N LEU A 71 -6.85 -9.00 -3.40
CA LEU A 71 -7.95 -9.63 -4.13
C LEU A 71 -8.00 -9.17 -5.59
N PHE A 72 -7.70 -7.88 -5.85
CA PHE A 72 -7.64 -7.34 -7.20
C PHE A 72 -6.54 -8.00 -8.02
N ILE A 73 -5.33 -8.06 -7.48
CA ILE A 73 -4.22 -8.71 -8.20
C ILE A 73 -4.50 -10.19 -8.43
N ASN A 74 -4.99 -10.91 -7.41
CA ASN A 74 -5.36 -12.31 -7.53
C ASN A 74 -6.44 -12.54 -8.60
N THR A 75 -7.48 -11.70 -8.65
CA THR A 75 -8.56 -11.79 -9.63
C THR A 75 -8.04 -11.53 -11.05
N VAL A 76 -7.22 -10.50 -11.22
CA VAL A 76 -6.67 -10.10 -12.52
C VAL A 76 -5.66 -11.13 -13.05
N ASP A 77 -4.89 -11.76 -12.16
CA ASP A 77 -4.04 -12.89 -12.50
C ASP A 77 -4.85 -14.14 -12.89
N GLY A 78 -5.90 -14.45 -12.12
CA GLY A 78 -6.74 -15.61 -12.32
C GLY A 78 -7.53 -15.60 -13.64
N ILE A 79 -7.82 -14.43 -14.20
CA ILE A 79 -8.49 -14.28 -15.51
C ILE A 79 -7.51 -14.12 -16.68
N SER A 80 -6.19 -14.23 -16.46
CA SER A 80 -5.17 -14.02 -17.51
C SER A 80 -5.34 -14.96 -18.70
N HIS A 81 -5.65 -16.23 -18.45
CA HIS A 81 -5.90 -17.27 -19.46
C HIS A 81 -7.05 -16.95 -20.45
N LEU A 82 -7.92 -15.98 -20.13
CA LEU A 82 -9.01 -15.55 -21.00
C LEU A 82 -8.55 -14.61 -22.13
N PHE A 83 -7.31 -14.10 -22.06
CA PHE A 83 -6.77 -13.15 -23.02
C PHE A 83 -5.54 -13.72 -23.71
N THR A 84 -5.52 -13.61 -25.04
CA THR A 84 -4.36 -14.04 -25.82
C THR A 84 -3.14 -13.17 -25.49
N GLY A 85 -2.01 -13.83 -25.20
CA GLY A 85 -0.75 -13.17 -24.81
C GLY A 85 -0.63 -12.80 -23.32
N ALA A 86 -1.71 -12.88 -22.53
CA ALA A 86 -1.65 -12.61 -21.09
C ALA A 86 -1.21 -13.86 -20.31
N MET A 87 0.06 -13.90 -19.91
CA MET A 87 0.64 -15.01 -19.12
C MET A 87 0.46 -14.85 -17.59
N CYS A 88 0.16 -13.63 -17.14
CA CYS A 88 -0.05 -13.29 -15.74
C CYS A 88 -0.83 -11.97 -15.64
N ALA A 89 -1.04 -11.47 -14.42
CA ALA A 89 -1.70 -10.18 -14.17
C ALA A 89 -1.15 -9.01 -15.02
N ALA A 90 0.15 -8.99 -15.35
CA ALA A 90 0.74 -7.93 -16.17
C ALA A 90 0.05 -7.77 -17.53
N GLY A 91 -0.29 -8.89 -18.18
CA GLY A 91 -0.97 -8.92 -19.48
C GLY A 91 -2.42 -8.50 -19.33
N THR A 92 -3.12 -9.04 -18.34
CA THR A 92 -4.52 -8.68 -18.04
C THR A 92 -4.68 -7.18 -17.74
N LEU A 93 -3.77 -6.60 -16.96
CA LEU A 93 -3.75 -5.15 -16.65
C LEU A 93 -3.53 -4.29 -17.90
N LYS A 94 -2.94 -4.85 -18.96
CA LYS A 94 -2.65 -4.16 -20.22
C LYS A 94 -3.77 -4.27 -21.25
N VAL A 95 -4.76 -5.15 -21.05
CA VAL A 95 -5.92 -5.33 -21.95
C VAL A 95 -6.59 -3.99 -22.29
N ASN A 96 -6.65 -3.07 -21.34
CA ASN A 96 -7.14 -1.72 -21.59
C ASN A 96 -6.38 -0.68 -20.76
N ARG A 97 -6.65 0.60 -21.04
CA ARG A 97 -5.97 1.75 -20.41
C ARG A 97 -6.20 1.91 -18.90
N PHE A 98 -7.13 1.18 -18.30
CA PHE A 98 -7.55 1.40 -16.90
C PHE A 98 -6.87 0.45 -15.90
N GLY A 99 -6.27 -0.65 -16.35
CA GLY A 99 -5.73 -1.68 -15.44
C GLY A 99 -4.59 -1.18 -14.55
N TYR A 100 -3.47 -0.73 -15.14
CA TYR A 100 -2.34 -0.19 -14.39
C TYR A 100 -2.69 1.05 -13.54
N PRO A 101 -3.48 2.04 -14.04
CA PRO A 101 -3.95 3.13 -13.19
C PRO A 101 -4.78 2.66 -11.98
N THR A 102 -5.63 1.65 -12.15
CA THR A 102 -6.39 1.06 -11.03
C THR A 102 -5.46 0.42 -10.00
N LEU A 103 -4.46 -0.34 -10.44
CA LEU A 103 -3.45 -0.92 -9.55
C LEU A 103 -2.70 0.17 -8.76
N PHE A 104 -2.27 1.24 -9.45
CA PHE A 104 -1.60 2.35 -8.81
C PHE A 104 -2.46 3.01 -7.74
N LEU A 105 -3.73 3.32 -8.07
CA LEU A 105 -4.67 3.89 -7.09
C LEU A 105 -4.91 2.96 -5.91
N LYS A 106 -5.01 1.64 -6.13
CA LYS A 106 -5.13 0.67 -5.04
C LYS A 106 -3.95 0.67 -4.09
N MET A 107 -2.73 0.83 -4.61
CA MET A 107 -1.56 0.98 -3.74
C MET A 107 -1.62 2.28 -2.95
N VAL A 108 -2.03 3.39 -3.58
CA VAL A 108 -2.17 4.70 -2.91
C VAL A 108 -3.24 4.66 -1.83
N THR A 109 -4.44 4.15 -2.13
CA THR A 109 -5.54 4.05 -1.16
C THR A 109 -5.22 3.07 -0.05
N PHE A 110 -4.47 1.99 -0.31
CA PHE A 110 -3.94 1.09 0.71
C PHE A 110 -3.08 1.87 1.73
N LEU A 111 -2.13 2.67 1.25
CA LEU A 111 -1.25 3.46 2.11
C LEU A 111 -2.03 4.50 2.92
N LEU A 112 -2.93 5.24 2.27
CA LEU A 112 -3.75 6.25 2.94
C LEU A 112 -4.70 5.63 3.98
N ALA A 113 -5.32 4.49 3.66
CA ALA A 113 -6.18 3.75 4.58
C ALA A 113 -5.40 3.24 5.80
N GLY A 114 -4.21 2.69 5.58
CA GLY A 114 -3.32 2.25 6.66
C GLY A 114 -2.93 3.40 7.60
N ILE A 115 -2.56 4.56 7.04
CA ILE A 115 -2.25 5.76 7.81
C ILE A 115 -3.49 6.27 8.58
N TRP A 116 -4.66 6.28 7.95
CA TRP A 116 -5.90 6.69 8.61
C TRP A 116 -6.24 5.79 9.80
N LEU A 117 -6.11 4.48 9.66
CA LEU A 117 -6.34 3.51 10.76
C LEU A 117 -5.38 3.76 11.93
N ILE A 118 -4.11 4.04 11.65
CA ILE A 118 -3.11 4.41 12.66
C ILE A 118 -3.52 5.71 13.36
N LEU A 119 -3.92 6.75 12.63
CA LEU A 119 -4.35 8.01 13.22
C LEU A 119 -5.62 7.86 14.06
N ASN A 120 -6.57 7.07 13.59
CA ASN A 120 -7.81 6.81 14.32
C ASN A 120 -7.55 6.08 15.64
N HIS A 121 -6.64 5.09 15.64
CA HIS A 121 -6.24 4.42 16.88
C HIS A 121 -5.53 5.40 17.84
N ALA A 122 -4.61 6.23 17.34
CA ALA A 122 -3.90 7.22 18.17
C ALA A 122 -4.82 8.30 18.75
N ASP A 123 -5.85 8.72 18.00
CA ASP A 123 -6.85 9.71 18.45
C ASP A 123 -7.69 9.17 19.61
N ASN A 124 -8.06 7.89 19.58
CA ASN A 124 -8.88 7.24 20.61
C ASN A 124 -8.15 7.03 21.94
N GLU A 125 -6.82 7.18 21.99
CA GLU A 125 -6.04 7.13 23.23
C GLU A 125 -6.14 8.44 24.03
N GLY A 126 -6.57 9.54 23.40
CA GLY A 126 -6.70 10.85 24.03
C GLY A 126 -8.13 11.16 24.46
N ARG A 127 -8.31 11.62 25.70
CA ARG A 127 -9.64 12.03 26.20
C ARG A 127 -10.23 13.24 25.46
N ASP A 128 -9.38 14.04 24.83
CA ASP A 128 -9.69 15.30 24.15
C ASP A 128 -9.78 15.17 22.61
N TYR A 129 -9.71 13.95 22.06
CA TYR A 129 -9.70 13.68 20.61
C TYR A 129 -8.80 14.65 19.82
N PRO A 130 -7.50 14.71 20.14
CA PRO A 130 -6.62 15.78 19.67
C PRO A 130 -6.32 15.71 18.17
N LEU A 131 -6.55 14.56 17.53
CA LEU A 131 -6.29 14.32 16.11
C LEU A 131 -7.58 14.32 15.27
N ILE A 132 -8.74 14.64 15.86
CA ILE A 132 -10.05 14.56 15.22
C ILE A 132 -10.12 15.32 13.88
N ARG A 133 -9.63 16.56 13.84
CA ARG A 133 -9.67 17.37 12.62
C ARG A 133 -8.75 16.80 11.55
N VAL A 134 -7.58 16.31 11.95
CA VAL A 134 -6.57 15.76 11.03
C VAL A 134 -7.07 14.45 10.42
N LYS A 135 -7.66 13.55 11.21
CA LYS A 135 -8.20 12.29 10.68
C LYS A 135 -9.34 12.52 9.70
N TYR A 136 -10.21 13.51 9.93
CA TYR A 136 -11.31 13.82 9.00
C TYR A 136 -10.84 14.60 7.77
N TRP A 137 -9.82 15.46 7.87
CA TRP A 137 -9.19 16.04 6.68
C TRP A 137 -8.55 14.97 5.79
N LEU A 138 -7.86 14.00 6.39
CA LEU A 138 -7.34 12.85 5.66
C LEU A 138 -8.48 12.01 5.05
N LEU A 139 -9.59 11.82 5.75
CA LEU A 139 -10.76 11.13 5.21
C LEU A 139 -11.33 11.85 3.98
N LEU A 140 -11.46 13.18 4.03
CA LEU A 140 -11.91 14.01 2.90
C LEU A 140 -10.95 13.93 1.70
N LEU A 141 -9.66 13.66 1.92
CA LEU A 141 -8.69 13.38 0.85
C LEU A 141 -8.83 11.94 0.31
N ILE A 142 -9.05 10.96 1.18
CA ILE A 142 -9.17 9.54 0.79
C ILE A 142 -10.39 9.30 -0.10
N VAL A 143 -11.53 9.90 0.23
CA VAL A 143 -12.80 9.67 -0.47
C VAL A 143 -12.73 9.94 -1.98
N PRO A 144 -12.30 11.12 -2.47
CA PRO A 144 -12.23 11.34 -3.92
C PRO A 144 -11.24 10.39 -4.61
N VAL A 145 -10.10 10.07 -3.98
CA VAL A 145 -9.12 9.12 -4.54
C VAL A 145 -9.74 7.71 -4.67
N LEU A 146 -10.47 7.26 -3.64
CA LEU A 146 -11.16 5.97 -3.64
C LEU A 146 -12.32 5.91 -4.65
N LEU A 147 -13.06 7.01 -4.84
CA LEU A 147 -14.11 7.07 -5.84
C LEU A 147 -13.54 6.97 -7.25
N ILE A 148 -12.44 7.68 -7.52
CA ILE A 148 -11.72 7.56 -8.80
C ILE A 148 -11.24 6.12 -8.99
N GLU A 149 -10.63 5.51 -7.96
CA GLU A 149 -10.23 4.09 -8.01
C GLU A 149 -11.40 3.18 -8.36
N THR A 150 -12.55 3.33 -7.69
CA THR A 150 -13.74 2.51 -7.91
C THR A 150 -14.28 2.68 -9.34
N ILE A 151 -14.30 3.91 -9.86
CA ILE A 151 -14.71 4.20 -11.24
C ILE A 151 -13.73 3.56 -12.24
N LEU A 152 -12.41 3.67 -12.01
CA LEU A 152 -11.41 3.07 -12.88
C LEU A 152 -11.47 1.55 -12.85
N GLN A 153 -11.66 0.94 -11.66
CA GLN A 153 -11.83 -0.49 -11.50
C GLN A 153 -13.09 -0.99 -12.23
N ALA A 154 -14.23 -0.32 -12.06
CA ALA A 154 -15.46 -0.65 -12.76
C ALA A 154 -15.28 -0.52 -14.29
N SER A 155 -14.64 0.56 -14.73
CA SER A 155 -14.33 0.80 -16.14
C SER A 155 -13.38 -0.25 -16.72
N PHE A 156 -12.40 -0.70 -15.93
CA PHE A 156 -11.47 -1.76 -16.29
C PHE A 156 -12.22 -3.07 -16.53
N PHE A 157 -13.04 -3.51 -15.59
CA PHE A 157 -13.78 -4.78 -15.71
C PHE A 157 -14.88 -4.74 -16.76
N TRP A 158 -15.59 -3.62 -16.93
CA TRP A 158 -16.63 -3.47 -17.95
C TRP A 158 -16.07 -3.51 -19.37
N ARG A 159 -14.83 -3.05 -19.57
CA ARG A 159 -14.15 -2.99 -20.87
C ARG A 159 -13.14 -4.11 -21.06
N LEU A 160 -13.31 -5.24 -20.37
CA LEU A 160 -12.58 -6.46 -20.69
C LEU A 160 -13.11 -7.06 -21.99
N ARG A 161 -12.23 -7.17 -22.98
CA ARG A 161 -12.50 -7.69 -24.32
C ARG A 161 -11.57 -8.89 -24.57
N PRO A 162 -12.07 -10.14 -24.54
CA PRO A 162 -11.25 -11.35 -24.72
C PRO A 162 -10.56 -11.43 -26.09
N ASP A 163 -11.10 -10.73 -27.09
CA ASP A 163 -10.62 -10.63 -28.46
C ASP A 163 -9.38 -9.73 -28.62
N VAL A 164 -8.97 -9.01 -27.58
CA VAL A 164 -7.77 -8.16 -27.60
C VAL A 164 -6.53 -9.02 -27.36
N ILE A 165 -5.64 -9.05 -28.34
CA ILE A 165 -4.29 -9.61 -28.19
C ILE A 165 -3.46 -8.64 -27.34
N THR A 166 -3.01 -9.10 -26.19
CA THR A 166 -2.20 -8.30 -25.27
C THR A 166 -0.72 -8.63 -25.39
N SER A 167 0.14 -7.65 -25.11
CA SER A 167 1.58 -7.89 -25.00
C SER A 167 1.88 -8.77 -23.80
N CYS A 168 2.68 -9.80 -23.99
CA CYS A 168 3.20 -10.60 -22.89
C CYS A 168 4.06 -9.75 -21.95
N CYS A 169 4.22 -10.21 -20.71
CA CYS A 169 5.11 -9.54 -19.75
C CYS A 169 6.55 -9.41 -20.29
N GLY A 170 7.01 -10.36 -21.11
CA GLY A 170 8.31 -10.29 -21.79
C GLY A 170 8.50 -9.04 -22.65
N ALA A 171 7.47 -8.61 -23.41
CA ALA A 171 7.53 -7.40 -24.22
C ALA A 171 7.35 -6.11 -23.39
N LEU A 172 6.59 -6.18 -22.28
CA LEU A 172 6.40 -5.04 -21.38
C LEU A 172 7.66 -4.72 -20.58
N PHE A 173 8.37 -5.76 -20.15
CA PHE A 173 9.57 -5.67 -19.32
C PHE A 173 10.86 -5.90 -20.12
N SER A 174 10.83 -5.89 -21.46
CA SER A 174 12.04 -5.91 -22.28
C SER A 174 12.63 -4.52 -22.43
N LYS A 175 13.97 -4.45 -22.53
CA LYS A 175 14.69 -3.20 -22.85
C LYS A 175 14.20 -2.64 -24.20
N GLY A 176 13.96 -1.33 -24.27
CA GLY A 176 13.65 -0.62 -25.52
C GLY A 176 12.17 -0.49 -25.88
N SER A 177 11.22 -0.86 -25.01
CA SER A 177 9.77 -0.69 -25.27
C SER A 177 9.24 0.74 -25.02
N GLY A 178 10.10 1.66 -24.54
CA GLY A 178 9.74 3.07 -24.29
C GLY A 178 8.78 3.28 -23.12
N THR A 179 8.67 2.31 -22.22
CA THR A 179 7.82 2.36 -21.03
C THR A 179 8.66 2.57 -19.76
N LEU A 180 8.06 3.15 -18.71
CA LEU A 180 8.72 3.30 -17.39
C LEU A 180 9.25 1.96 -16.85
N ALA A 181 8.52 0.88 -17.10
CA ALA A 181 8.95 -0.47 -16.73
C ALA A 181 10.21 -0.91 -17.50
N SER A 182 10.30 -0.61 -18.80
CA SER A 182 11.50 -0.90 -19.58
C SER A 182 12.72 -0.09 -19.16
N ASP A 183 12.54 1.14 -18.69
CA ASP A 183 13.64 1.97 -18.18
C ASP A 183 14.18 1.39 -16.86
N ILE A 184 13.28 0.89 -15.99
CA ILE A 184 13.66 0.22 -14.74
C ILE A 184 14.43 -1.09 -15.02
N VAL A 185 14.02 -1.86 -16.03
CA VAL A 185 14.74 -3.08 -16.43
C VAL A 185 16.06 -2.77 -17.15
N ALA A 186 16.13 -1.66 -17.87
CA ALA A 186 17.35 -1.22 -18.52
C ALA A 186 18.42 -0.73 -17.53
N ALA A 187 18.01 -0.32 -16.31
CA ALA A 187 18.90 0.17 -15.28
C ALA A 187 19.96 -0.89 -14.87
N PRO A 188 21.23 -0.48 -14.64
CA PRO A 188 22.26 -1.42 -14.21
C PRO A 188 21.93 -2.04 -12.85
N VAL A 189 22.02 -3.37 -12.76
CA VAL A 189 21.60 -4.15 -11.57
C VAL A 189 22.40 -3.78 -10.31
N VAL A 190 23.71 -3.54 -10.43
CA VAL A 190 24.60 -3.20 -9.31
C VAL A 190 24.14 -1.92 -8.57
N PRO A 191 23.98 -0.75 -9.24
CA PRO A 191 23.42 0.45 -8.63
C PRO A 191 22.07 0.24 -7.95
N VAL A 192 21.15 -0.51 -8.57
CA VAL A 192 19.82 -0.76 -8.00
C VAL A 192 19.93 -1.62 -6.74
N ALA A 193 20.78 -2.65 -6.74
CA ALA A 193 21.01 -3.49 -5.57
C ALA A 193 21.67 -2.71 -4.42
N VAL A 194 22.69 -1.88 -4.71
CA VAL A 194 23.33 -1.00 -3.72
C VAL A 194 22.32 -0.03 -3.14
N ALA A 195 21.48 0.61 -3.97
CA ALA A 195 20.42 1.50 -3.51
C ALA A 195 19.42 0.76 -2.62
N PHE A 196 18.96 -0.42 -3.03
CA PHE A 196 18.03 -1.25 -2.25
C PHE A 196 18.58 -1.62 -0.88
N PHE A 197 19.74 -2.27 -0.82
CA PHE A 197 20.33 -2.69 0.46
C PHE A 197 20.75 -1.50 1.31
N GLY A 198 21.29 -0.43 0.71
CA GLY A 198 21.66 0.78 1.41
C GLY A 198 20.48 1.49 2.07
N ILE A 199 19.37 1.63 1.35
CA ILE A 199 18.16 2.29 1.86
C ILE A 199 17.44 1.42 2.89
N ILE A 200 17.39 0.10 2.71
CA ILE A 200 16.86 -0.81 3.73
C ILE A 200 17.71 -0.78 5.00
N ALA A 201 19.05 -0.80 4.89
CA ALA A 201 19.94 -0.65 6.03
C ALA A 201 19.76 0.70 6.73
N ALA A 202 19.58 1.80 5.96
CA ALA A 202 19.29 3.12 6.51
C ALA A 202 17.92 3.16 7.23
N ALA A 203 16.88 2.48 6.70
CA ALA A 203 15.59 2.35 7.36
C ALA A 203 15.73 1.60 8.68
N ILE A 204 16.49 0.49 8.69
CA ILE A 204 16.73 -0.30 9.90
C ILE A 204 17.52 0.50 10.94
N ALA A 205 18.61 1.16 10.54
CA ALA A 205 19.44 1.97 11.42
C ALA A 205 18.67 3.17 12.00
N SER A 206 17.88 3.88 11.17
CA SER A 206 17.08 5.01 11.64
C SER A 206 15.94 4.60 12.57
N GLY A 207 15.28 3.47 12.32
CA GLY A 207 14.28 2.91 13.22
C GLY A 207 14.89 2.44 14.55
N GLY A 208 16.05 1.77 14.51
CA GLY A 208 16.81 1.37 15.70
C GLY A 208 17.27 2.57 16.53
N LEU A 209 17.74 3.64 15.87
CA LEU A 209 18.09 4.90 16.52
C LEU A 209 16.87 5.55 17.18
N PHE A 210 15.71 5.53 16.53
CA PHE A 210 14.46 6.00 17.13
C PHE A 210 14.07 5.17 18.36
N LEU A 211 14.17 3.84 18.30
CA LEU A 211 13.89 2.99 19.47
C LEU A 211 14.85 3.27 20.64
N LYS A 212 16.13 3.55 20.38
CA LYS A 212 17.12 3.84 21.42
C LYS A 212 17.00 5.25 22.00
N THR A 213 16.88 6.25 21.13
CA THR A 213 17.00 7.67 21.52
C THR A 213 15.66 8.41 21.60
N LYS A 214 14.60 7.83 21.05
CA LYS A 214 13.27 8.43 20.87
C LYS A 214 13.29 9.70 19.99
N ARG A 215 14.36 9.92 19.23
CA ARG A 215 14.55 11.02 18.27
C ARG A 215 14.56 10.49 16.83
N GLY A 216 14.27 11.35 15.85
CA GLY A 216 14.37 10.99 14.42
C GLY A 216 13.15 10.29 13.79
N ALA A 217 12.00 10.22 14.47
CA ALA A 217 10.79 9.57 13.93
C ALA A 217 10.33 10.10 12.56
N ALA A 218 10.42 11.42 12.31
CA ALA A 218 10.07 12.00 11.02
C ALA A 218 11.00 11.49 9.89
N SER A 219 12.32 11.51 10.15
CA SER A 219 13.32 10.98 9.22
C SER A 219 13.11 9.49 8.94
N PHE A 220 12.83 8.70 9.98
CA PHE A 220 12.51 7.28 9.83
C PHE A 220 11.28 7.05 8.94
N GLY A 221 10.21 7.85 9.12
CA GLY A 221 9.03 7.78 8.27
C GLY A 221 9.33 8.11 6.81
N CYS A 222 10.12 9.15 6.53
CA CYS A 222 10.56 9.48 5.17
C CYS A 222 11.41 8.37 4.55
N ILE A 223 12.40 7.85 5.29
CA ILE A 223 13.27 6.76 4.82
C ILE A 223 12.45 5.50 4.54
N SER A 224 11.43 5.19 5.36
CA SER A 224 10.53 4.05 5.12
C SER A 224 9.74 4.18 3.82
N GLY A 225 9.30 5.40 3.48
CA GLY A 225 8.66 5.69 2.19
C GLY A 225 9.60 5.50 1.00
N ILE A 226 10.85 5.99 1.13
CA ILE A 226 11.89 5.81 0.10
C ILE A 226 12.22 4.31 -0.05
N ALA A 227 12.37 3.58 1.06
CA ALA A 227 12.64 2.15 1.07
C ALA A 227 11.58 1.35 0.32
N PHE A 228 10.30 1.70 0.46
CA PHE A 228 9.22 1.08 -0.29
C PHE A 228 9.35 1.29 -1.80
N ILE A 229 9.57 2.54 -2.23
CA ILE A 229 9.71 2.87 -3.66
C ILE A 229 10.92 2.13 -4.25
N THR A 230 12.07 2.19 -3.57
CA THR A 230 13.28 1.49 -3.99
C THR A 230 13.08 -0.03 -4.01
N ALA A 231 12.32 -0.59 -3.08
CA ALA A 231 11.99 -2.01 -3.08
C ALA A 231 11.14 -2.42 -4.28
N ILE A 232 10.13 -1.64 -4.67
CA ILE A 232 9.34 -1.93 -5.89
C ILE A 232 10.22 -1.89 -7.14
N ILE A 233 11.12 -0.91 -7.23
CA ILE A 233 12.11 -0.83 -8.34
C ILE A 233 13.03 -2.05 -8.33
N ALA A 234 13.54 -2.46 -7.17
CA ALA A 234 14.39 -3.63 -7.02
C ALA A 234 13.66 -4.94 -7.37
N VAL A 235 12.37 -5.04 -7.04
CA VAL A 235 11.50 -6.17 -7.42
C VAL A 235 11.46 -6.35 -8.92
N ILE A 236 11.21 -5.28 -9.67
CA ILE A 236 11.17 -5.31 -11.13
C ILE A 236 12.58 -5.53 -11.71
N SER A 237 13.60 -4.90 -11.12
CA SER A 237 14.95 -4.90 -11.67
C SER A 237 15.69 -6.23 -11.50
N PHE A 238 15.82 -6.77 -10.28
CA PHE A 238 16.67 -7.95 -10.05
C PHE A 238 16.09 -8.98 -9.07
N ILE A 239 15.26 -8.60 -8.10
CA ILE A 239 14.76 -9.56 -7.10
C ILE A 239 13.89 -10.62 -7.79
N SER A 240 13.01 -10.23 -8.70
CA SER A 240 12.20 -11.19 -9.47
C SER A 240 13.08 -12.15 -10.28
N VAL A 241 14.14 -11.62 -10.90
CA VAL A 241 15.09 -12.39 -11.71
C VAL A 241 15.80 -13.47 -10.89
N TYR A 242 16.24 -13.16 -9.67
CA TYR A 242 16.83 -14.15 -8.76
C TYR A 242 15.82 -15.19 -8.26
N ILE A 243 14.56 -14.82 -8.10
CA ILE A 243 13.52 -15.76 -7.67
C ILE A 243 13.15 -16.72 -8.81
N TYR A 244 13.18 -16.23 -10.06
CA TYR A 244 12.86 -17.02 -11.24
C TYR A 244 14.05 -17.81 -11.79
N GLU A 245 15.28 -17.43 -11.43
CA GLU A 245 16.52 -17.95 -12.00
C GLU A 245 16.61 -17.77 -13.53
N LEU A 246 15.92 -16.74 -14.05
CA LEU A 246 15.78 -16.46 -15.49
C LEU A 246 16.13 -14.98 -15.76
N PRO A 247 17.33 -14.68 -16.33
CA PRO A 247 17.84 -13.32 -16.52
C PRO A 247 16.91 -12.36 -17.26
N SER A 248 16.07 -12.89 -18.16
CA SER A 248 15.15 -12.12 -18.98
C SER A 248 13.77 -11.93 -18.36
N HIS A 249 13.47 -12.56 -17.22
CA HIS A 249 12.15 -12.55 -16.61
C HIS A 249 12.07 -11.55 -15.44
N HIS A 250 11.50 -10.37 -15.70
CA HIS A 250 11.43 -9.25 -14.75
C HIS A 250 10.01 -8.97 -14.20
N CYS A 251 9.04 -9.82 -14.53
CA CYS A 251 7.65 -9.57 -14.20
C CYS A 251 7.45 -9.57 -12.67
N PRO A 252 6.90 -8.51 -12.04
CA PRO A 252 6.68 -8.48 -10.60
C PRO A 252 5.47 -9.32 -10.15
N PHE A 253 4.64 -9.79 -11.09
CA PHE A 253 3.39 -10.50 -10.78
C PHE A 253 3.54 -12.02 -10.78
N CYS A 254 4.47 -12.58 -11.56
CA CYS A 254 4.68 -14.04 -11.58
C CYS A 254 5.19 -14.55 -10.20
N LEU A 255 5.76 -13.69 -9.35
CA LEU A 255 6.12 -13.96 -7.95
C LEU A 255 4.93 -14.48 -7.11
N LEU A 256 3.72 -14.21 -7.56
CA LEU A 256 2.47 -14.59 -6.91
C LEU A 256 1.99 -15.98 -7.34
N HIS A 257 2.66 -16.63 -8.29
CA HIS A 257 2.26 -17.94 -8.78
C HIS A 257 2.72 -19.06 -7.85
N ARG A 258 2.03 -20.20 -7.94
CA ARG A 258 2.33 -21.41 -7.15
C ARG A 258 3.74 -21.94 -7.42
N GLU A 259 4.23 -21.78 -8.65
CA GLU A 259 5.57 -22.21 -9.08
C GLU A 259 6.69 -21.58 -8.24
N TYR A 260 6.46 -20.36 -7.73
CA TYR A 260 7.37 -19.66 -6.83
C TYR A 260 6.89 -19.67 -5.38
N HIS A 261 6.09 -20.68 -5.01
CA HIS A 261 5.55 -20.89 -3.67
C HIS A 261 4.80 -19.69 -3.09
N PHE A 262 4.18 -18.86 -3.94
CA PHE A 262 3.44 -17.67 -3.51
C PHE A 262 4.29 -16.63 -2.76
N ILE A 263 5.63 -16.66 -2.91
CA ILE A 263 6.57 -15.81 -2.15
C ILE A 263 6.28 -14.32 -2.32
N GLY A 264 5.75 -13.91 -3.47
CA GLY A 264 5.38 -12.53 -3.76
C GLY A 264 4.34 -11.97 -2.78
N TYR A 265 3.35 -12.78 -2.34
CA TYR A 265 2.33 -12.30 -1.40
C TYR A 265 2.96 -11.91 -0.06
N LEU A 266 3.88 -12.73 0.45
CA LEU A 266 4.63 -12.42 1.67
C LEU A 266 5.52 -11.19 1.47
N LEU A 267 6.25 -11.12 0.35
CA LEU A 267 7.15 -10.00 0.06
C LEU A 267 6.39 -8.66 0.01
N TYR A 268 5.28 -8.60 -0.73
CA TYR A 268 4.46 -7.39 -0.80
C TYR A 268 3.80 -7.07 0.53
N ALA A 269 3.28 -8.06 1.25
CA ALA A 269 2.70 -7.85 2.58
C ALA A 269 3.71 -7.21 3.55
N LEU A 270 4.96 -7.70 3.57
CA LEU A 270 6.05 -7.13 4.37
C LEU A 270 6.41 -5.71 3.92
N LEU A 271 6.51 -5.46 2.61
CA LEU A 271 6.81 -4.12 2.10
C LEU A 271 5.73 -3.11 2.47
N PHE A 272 4.46 -3.48 2.29
CA PHE A 272 3.31 -2.65 2.64
C PHE A 272 3.17 -2.44 4.15
N SER A 273 3.37 -3.47 4.97
CA SER A 273 3.37 -3.32 6.43
C SER A 273 4.51 -2.42 6.90
N GLY A 274 5.70 -2.60 6.30
CA GLY A 274 6.89 -1.80 6.58
C GLY A 274 6.67 -0.31 6.36
N VAL A 275 6.18 0.05 5.18
CA VAL A 275 5.94 1.45 4.82
C VAL A 275 4.77 2.07 5.59
N VAL A 276 3.66 1.35 5.79
CA VAL A 276 2.51 1.89 6.54
C VAL A 276 2.91 2.14 8.00
N ALA A 277 3.60 1.18 8.63
CA ALA A 277 4.05 1.35 10.01
C ALA A 277 5.11 2.45 10.15
N GLY A 278 6.12 2.48 9.26
CA GLY A 278 7.17 3.50 9.26
C GLY A 278 6.64 4.91 8.98
N ALA A 279 5.83 5.08 7.94
CA ALA A 279 5.18 6.35 7.62
C ALA A 279 4.25 6.79 8.76
N GLY A 280 3.51 5.85 9.38
CA GLY A 280 2.70 6.09 10.56
C GLY A 280 3.49 6.69 11.72
N VAL A 281 4.70 6.18 12.01
CA VAL A 281 5.60 6.76 13.02
C VAL A 281 5.94 8.22 12.69
N GLY A 282 6.26 8.51 11.42
CA GLY A 282 6.55 9.85 10.94
C GLY A 282 5.37 10.81 11.08
N VAL A 283 4.17 10.40 10.67
CA VAL A 283 2.95 11.21 10.77
C VAL A 283 2.61 11.51 12.23
N LEU A 284 2.64 10.49 13.10
CA LEU A 284 2.36 10.63 14.53
C LEU A 284 3.35 11.56 15.24
N HIS A 285 4.58 11.70 14.74
CA HIS A 285 5.59 12.59 15.31
C HIS A 285 5.13 14.05 15.39
N ARG A 286 4.25 14.48 14.47
CA ARG A 286 3.73 15.86 14.46
C ARG A 286 2.93 16.19 15.73
N PHE A 287 2.39 15.17 16.40
CA PHE A 287 1.51 15.31 17.56
C PHE A 287 2.19 14.98 18.90
N LYS A 288 3.51 14.77 18.93
CA LYS A 288 4.29 14.38 20.13
C LYS A 288 4.19 15.36 21.32
N LYS A 289 3.77 16.60 21.07
CA LYS A 289 3.67 17.66 22.08
C LYS A 289 2.29 17.70 22.75
N VAL A 290 1.31 16.97 22.24
CA VAL A 290 -0.04 16.93 22.83
C VAL A 290 0.02 16.15 24.14
N ALA A 291 -0.33 16.82 25.25
CA ALA A 291 -0.13 16.29 26.60
C ALA A 291 -0.98 15.04 26.88
N SER A 292 -2.22 15.00 26.40
CA SER A 292 -3.20 13.93 26.65
C SER A 292 -2.77 12.57 26.10
N ILE A 293 -2.06 12.54 24.97
CA ILE A 293 -1.66 11.31 24.27
C ILE A 293 -0.15 11.04 24.29
N LYS A 294 0.66 11.90 24.91
CA LYS A 294 2.14 11.81 24.80
C LYS A 294 2.72 10.44 25.14
N GLY A 295 2.24 9.82 26.22
CA GLY A 295 2.66 8.49 26.66
C GLY A 295 2.22 7.37 25.71
N PRO A 296 0.89 7.19 25.52
CA PRO A 296 0.35 6.20 24.58
C PRO A 296 0.90 6.34 23.16
N LEU A 297 1.05 7.56 22.65
CA LEU A 297 1.59 7.85 21.33
C LEU A 297 3.04 7.35 21.18
N LEU A 298 3.89 7.56 22.19
CA LEU A 298 5.27 7.07 22.14
C LEU A 298 5.31 5.53 22.15
N GLN A 299 4.48 4.87 22.96
CA GLN A 299 4.38 3.41 22.97
C GLN A 299 3.91 2.87 21.63
N MET A 300 2.90 3.51 21.03
CA MET A 300 2.40 3.15 19.70
C MET A 300 3.49 3.32 18.63
N GLN A 301 4.21 4.45 18.63
CA GLN A 301 5.32 4.66 17.70
C GLN A 301 6.41 3.60 17.83
N GLN A 302 6.72 3.14 19.05
CA GLN A 302 7.69 2.06 19.26
C GLN A 302 7.20 0.73 18.68
N LYS A 303 5.94 0.36 18.93
CA LYS A 303 5.32 -0.86 18.37
C LYS A 303 5.34 -0.82 16.84
N LEU A 304 4.91 0.29 16.24
CA LEU A 304 4.96 0.50 14.79
C LEU A 304 6.39 0.43 14.24
N THR A 305 7.37 0.99 14.95
CA THR A 305 8.78 0.91 14.55
C THR A 305 9.26 -0.54 14.55
N VAL A 306 8.92 -1.34 15.57
CA VAL A 306 9.27 -2.77 15.61
C VAL A 306 8.65 -3.52 14.43
N VAL A 307 7.37 -3.27 14.11
CA VAL A 307 6.71 -3.87 12.94
C VAL A 307 7.43 -3.49 11.64
N ALA A 308 7.79 -2.21 11.48
CA ALA A 308 8.49 -1.74 10.29
C ALA A 308 9.89 -2.36 10.15
N LEU A 309 10.66 -2.40 11.25
CA LEU A 309 11.98 -3.02 11.30
C LEU A 309 11.92 -4.51 10.98
N ALA A 310 11.00 -5.25 11.63
CA ALA A 310 10.79 -6.66 11.38
C ALA A 310 10.42 -6.91 9.91
N SER A 311 9.55 -6.07 9.36
CA SER A 311 9.12 -6.19 7.95
C SER A 311 10.30 -5.99 6.98
N PHE A 312 11.03 -4.88 7.10
CA PHE A 312 12.17 -4.59 6.22
C PHE A 312 13.34 -5.57 6.39
N ALA A 313 13.64 -5.98 7.63
CA ALA A 313 14.67 -6.98 7.90
C ALA A 313 14.29 -8.34 7.29
N THR A 314 13.04 -8.77 7.45
CA THR A 314 12.55 -10.03 6.87
C THR A 314 12.59 -9.97 5.35
N THR A 315 12.18 -8.85 4.74
CA THR A 315 12.32 -8.63 3.28
C THR A 315 13.77 -8.76 2.83
N ALA A 316 14.72 -8.10 3.51
CA ALA A 316 16.14 -8.21 3.18
C ALA A 316 16.66 -9.65 3.30
N LEU A 317 16.28 -10.36 4.37
CA LEU A 317 16.67 -11.75 4.58
C LEU A 317 16.13 -12.67 3.49
N ILE A 318 14.87 -12.51 3.07
CA ILE A 318 14.28 -13.28 1.97
C ILE A 318 15.06 -13.03 0.67
N VAL A 319 15.37 -11.77 0.36
CA VAL A 319 16.12 -11.40 -0.86
C VAL A 319 17.54 -11.96 -0.81
N ILE A 320 18.26 -11.79 0.30
CA ILE A 320 19.62 -12.31 0.48
C ILE A 320 19.62 -13.84 0.37
N TRP A 321 18.68 -14.52 1.02
CA TRP A 321 18.55 -15.96 0.96
C TRP A 321 18.31 -16.44 -0.47
N LYS A 322 17.43 -15.78 -1.23
CA LYS A 322 17.18 -16.11 -2.65
C LYS A 322 18.38 -15.83 -3.55
N MET A 323 19.09 -14.73 -3.33
CA MET A 323 20.32 -14.44 -4.05
C MET A 323 21.44 -15.47 -3.77
N ALA A 324 21.58 -15.91 -2.53
CA ALA A 324 22.61 -16.87 -2.13
C ALA A 324 22.29 -18.30 -2.57
N SER A 325 21.02 -18.70 -2.48
CA SER A 325 20.56 -20.04 -2.89
C SER A 325 20.40 -20.20 -4.40
N SER A 326 20.21 -19.10 -5.14
CA SER A 326 20.06 -19.17 -6.58
C SER A 326 21.36 -19.57 -7.27
N THR A 327 21.22 -20.37 -8.32
CA THR A 327 22.32 -20.73 -9.23
C THR A 327 22.74 -19.56 -10.14
N LEU A 328 21.89 -18.55 -10.28
CA LEU A 328 22.15 -17.38 -11.09
C LEU A 328 23.15 -16.42 -10.41
N ARG A 329 24.03 -15.80 -11.23
CA ARG A 329 24.98 -14.77 -10.80
C ARG A 329 24.87 -13.55 -11.72
N LEU A 330 24.20 -12.50 -11.25
CA LEU A 330 24.07 -11.22 -11.99
C LEU A 330 25.17 -10.20 -11.66
N PHE A 331 25.96 -10.45 -10.60
CA PHE A 331 26.98 -9.54 -10.08
C PHE A 331 28.42 -9.94 -10.45
N THR A 332 28.58 -10.95 -11.29
CA THR A 332 29.85 -11.45 -11.83
C THR A 332 29.92 -11.10 -13.31
#